data_AF-R1HYF3-F1
#
_entry.id   AF-R1HYF3-F1
#
_cell.length_a   1.000
_cell.length_b   1.000
_cell.length_c   1.000
_cell.angle_alpha   90.00
_cell.angle_beta   90.00
_cell.angle_gamma   90.00
#
_symmetry.space_group_name_H-M   'P 1'
#
loop_
_entity.id
_entity.type
_entity.pdbx_description
1 polymer ?
#
loop_
_entity_poly.entity_id
_entity_poly.type
_entity_poly.pdbx_seq_one_letter_code
_entity_poly.pdbx_strand_id
1 'polypeptide(L)'
;MHLSGVTHRVFAERAKPVFGMRPELARLMVETFGAAADQEDFLARTGNGFIEMTEALLADADAPLPPLDAVVLAYHSPDLYHSEVAGCYLAGRLPGNPEPCSVAGPGPGAAFTALRLLDGMCRLGEASSAALLVFDQNAVLWDSGHPATHRPDAAVLLRAGATGDVAVTELAEVRLDESGPHTPTLALADVLYRHPGVRVLAGAGLAQRLAGTPYASRVEAVPDLWCTGVWAGLARVWPLREPVLLADFEPAGGTFCSCLLVPGREH
;
A
#
# COMPACT_ATOMS: atom_id res chain seq x y z
N MET A 1 8.38 1.02 -16.22
CA MET A 1 7.08 1.70 -16.05
C MET A 1 7.30 3.12 -15.52
N HIS A 2 6.32 4.01 -15.67
CA HIS A 2 6.34 5.35 -15.10
C HIS A 2 5.12 5.61 -14.21
N LEU A 3 5.24 6.55 -13.28
CA LEU A 3 4.18 7.12 -12.48
C LEU A 3 3.87 8.53 -12.97
N SER A 4 2.58 8.89 -12.98
CA SER A 4 2.08 10.23 -13.39
C SER A 4 1.25 10.91 -12.31
N GLY A 5 1.04 10.26 -11.17
CA GLY A 5 0.32 10.86 -10.06
C GLY A 5 0.26 9.97 -8.83
N VAL A 6 0.16 10.62 -7.66
CA VAL A 6 0.05 9.97 -6.36
C VAL A 6 -0.98 10.74 -5.55
N THR A 7 -2.04 10.07 -5.12
CA THR A 7 -3.07 10.63 -4.24
C THR A 7 -3.14 9.76 -3.00
N HIS A 8 -3.15 10.37 -1.81
CA HIS A 8 -3.18 9.67 -0.54
C HIS A 8 -4.20 10.31 0.38
N ARG A 9 -4.95 9.47 1.12
CA ARG A 9 -5.92 9.92 2.12
C ARG A 9 -5.88 9.03 3.36
N VAL A 10 -5.97 9.68 4.52
CA VAL A 10 -6.21 9.03 5.82
C VAL A 10 -7.68 9.23 6.19
N PHE A 11 -8.31 8.17 6.68
CA PHE A 11 -9.70 8.12 7.10
C PHE A 11 -9.73 8.03 8.63
N ALA A 12 -9.76 9.20 9.27
CA ALA A 12 -9.76 9.31 10.73
C ALA A 12 -11.09 8.83 11.36
N GLU A 13 -12.18 8.92 10.61
CA GLU A 13 -13.49 8.46 11.03
C GLU A 13 -13.79 7.08 10.44
N ARG A 14 -14.43 6.23 11.25
CA ARG A 14 -14.88 4.89 10.86
C ARG A 14 -16.36 4.78 11.17
N ALA A 15 -17.17 4.71 10.13
CA ALA A 15 -18.62 4.76 10.27
C ALA A 15 -19.31 3.41 10.01
N LYS A 16 -18.63 2.48 9.35
CA LYS A 16 -19.26 1.26 8.84
C LYS A 16 -19.01 0.05 9.73
N PRO A 17 -20.06 -0.69 10.15
CA PRO A 17 -19.88 -1.93 10.88
C PRO A 17 -19.07 -2.95 10.08
N VAL A 18 -18.22 -3.72 10.75
CA VAL A 18 -17.28 -4.65 10.10
C VAL A 18 -17.92 -5.91 9.48
N PHE A 19 -19.18 -6.23 9.80
CA PHE A 19 -19.79 -7.53 9.50
C PHE A 19 -20.70 -7.57 8.26
N GLY A 20 -20.97 -6.43 7.60
CA GLY A 20 -21.68 -6.38 6.31
C GLY A 20 -23.09 -6.98 6.29
N MET A 21 -23.68 -7.23 7.45
CA MET A 21 -24.95 -7.94 7.63
C MET A 21 -25.76 -7.31 8.76
N ARG A 22 -26.97 -7.83 9.00
CA ARG A 22 -27.81 -7.35 10.10
C ARG A 22 -27.14 -7.63 11.46
N PRO A 23 -27.15 -6.69 12.42
CA PRO A 23 -26.50 -6.86 13.72
C PRO A 23 -26.97 -8.10 14.49
N GLU A 24 -28.24 -8.48 14.35
CA GLU A 24 -28.80 -9.67 15.02
C GLU A 24 -28.20 -10.96 14.46
N LEU A 25 -27.95 -11.01 13.15
CA LEU A 25 -27.30 -12.15 12.51
C LEU A 25 -25.81 -12.20 12.87
N ALA A 26 -25.13 -11.06 12.86
CA ALA A 26 -23.74 -10.96 13.29
C ALA A 26 -23.58 -11.43 14.74
N ARG A 27 -24.48 -10.99 15.63
CA ARG A 27 -24.53 -11.44 17.03
C ARG A 27 -24.69 -12.96 17.13
N LEU A 28 -25.66 -13.53 16.42
CA LEU A 28 -25.86 -14.99 16.39
C LEU A 28 -24.62 -15.74 15.90
N MET A 29 -23.94 -15.24 14.85
CA MET A 29 -22.72 -15.87 14.33
C MET A 29 -21.58 -15.85 15.35
N VAL A 30 -21.37 -14.74 16.05
CA VAL A 30 -20.35 -14.64 17.11
C VAL A 30 -20.70 -15.53 18.30
N GLU A 31 -21.96 -15.57 18.72
CA GLU A 31 -22.42 -16.45 19.81
C GLU A 31 -22.25 -17.93 19.47
N THR A 32 -22.45 -18.29 18.20
CA THR A 32 -22.42 -19.69 17.75
C THR A 32 -21.00 -20.17 17.41
N PHE A 33 -20.18 -19.30 16.82
CA PHE A 33 -18.90 -19.68 16.20
C PHE A 33 -17.69 -18.86 16.69
N GLY A 34 -17.91 -17.76 17.42
CA GLY A 34 -16.86 -16.84 17.87
C GLY A 34 -16.27 -17.21 19.23
N ALA A 35 -15.10 -16.64 19.54
CA ALA A 35 -14.55 -16.68 20.89
C ALA A 35 -15.32 -15.68 21.76
N ALA A 36 -15.94 -16.15 22.83
CA ALA A 36 -16.91 -15.40 23.65
C ALA A 36 -16.38 -14.13 24.35
N ALA A 37 -15.06 -13.85 24.31
CA ALA A 37 -14.44 -12.85 25.16
C ALA A 37 -14.70 -11.38 24.74
N ASP A 38 -15.02 -11.11 23.46
CA ASP A 38 -15.03 -9.73 22.93
C ASP A 38 -16.25 -9.42 22.02
N GLN A 39 -17.40 -10.05 22.27
CA GLN A 39 -18.59 -9.94 21.40
C GLN A 39 -19.10 -8.50 21.23
N GLU A 40 -19.16 -7.71 22.30
CA GLU A 40 -19.65 -6.33 22.22
C GLU A 40 -18.61 -5.38 21.60
N ASP A 41 -17.31 -5.63 21.82
CA ASP A 41 -16.24 -4.92 21.09
C ASP A 41 -16.34 -5.22 19.59
N PHE A 42 -16.50 -6.48 19.22
CA PHE A 42 -16.69 -6.91 17.83
C PHE A 42 -17.88 -6.21 17.16
N LEU A 43 -19.05 -6.15 17.83
CA LEU A 43 -20.24 -5.52 17.26
C LEU A 43 -20.13 -4.00 17.17
N ALA A 44 -19.29 -3.38 18.00
CA ALA A 44 -19.03 -1.94 17.98
C ALA A 44 -17.93 -1.53 16.98
N ARG A 45 -17.13 -2.47 16.46
CA ARG A 45 -16.06 -2.17 15.51
C ARG A 45 -16.62 -1.60 14.21
N THR A 46 -16.06 -0.47 13.82
CA THR A 46 -16.32 0.16 12.53
C THR A 46 -15.05 0.24 11.69
N GLY A 47 -15.18 0.42 10.37
CA GLY A 47 -14.09 0.60 9.41
C GLY A 47 -14.53 1.43 8.19
N ASN A 48 -13.71 1.39 7.14
CA ASN A 48 -14.01 1.92 5.81
C ASN A 48 -13.75 0.82 4.77
N GLY A 49 -14.65 0.67 3.78
CA GLY A 49 -14.48 -0.31 2.71
C GLY A 49 -13.61 0.22 1.56
N PHE A 50 -13.05 -0.67 0.74
CA PHE A 50 -12.15 -0.30 -0.36
C PHE A 50 -12.85 0.57 -1.41
N ILE A 51 -14.13 0.31 -1.69
CA ILE A 51 -14.92 1.10 -2.64
C ILE A 51 -14.99 2.57 -2.19
N GLU A 52 -15.33 2.82 -0.93
CA GLU A 52 -15.46 4.18 -0.41
C GLU A 52 -14.13 4.90 -0.33
N MET A 53 -13.09 4.21 0.13
CA MET A 53 -11.76 4.76 0.16
C MET A 53 -11.30 5.13 -1.26
N THR A 54 -11.64 4.32 -2.26
CA THR A 54 -11.33 4.60 -3.67
C THR A 54 -12.10 5.80 -4.19
N GLU A 55 -13.42 5.88 -4.01
CA GLU A 55 -14.22 7.03 -4.46
C GLU A 55 -13.73 8.34 -3.81
N ALA A 56 -13.33 8.30 -2.54
CA ALA A 56 -12.72 9.44 -1.88
C ALA A 56 -11.36 9.85 -2.50
N LEU A 57 -10.51 8.88 -2.85
CA LEU A 57 -9.25 9.15 -3.56
C LEU A 57 -9.49 9.72 -4.96
N LEU A 58 -10.50 9.24 -5.68
CA LEU A 58 -10.87 9.75 -7.01
C LEU A 58 -11.37 11.19 -6.94
N ALA A 59 -12.11 11.53 -5.88
CA ALA A 59 -12.57 12.90 -5.63
C ALA A 59 -11.41 13.85 -5.28
N ASP A 60 -10.38 13.36 -4.61
CA ASP A 60 -9.19 14.13 -4.21
C ASP A 60 -8.10 14.18 -5.30
N ALA A 61 -8.27 13.44 -6.40
CA ALA A 61 -7.30 13.44 -7.49
C ALA A 61 -7.29 14.81 -8.21
N ASP A 62 -6.08 15.31 -8.49
CA ASP A 62 -5.86 16.58 -9.19
C ASP A 62 -6.35 16.59 -10.64
N ALA A 63 -6.54 15.40 -11.24
CA ALA A 63 -7.09 15.22 -12.56
C ALA A 63 -7.92 13.93 -12.63
N PRO A 64 -8.95 13.87 -13.49
CA PRO A 64 -9.65 12.63 -13.81
C PRO A 64 -8.68 11.58 -14.34
N LEU A 65 -8.95 10.31 -14.01
CA LEU A 65 -8.19 9.20 -14.56
C LEU A 65 -8.43 9.08 -16.08
N PRO A 66 -7.38 8.81 -16.88
CA PRO A 66 -7.56 8.44 -18.28
C PRO A 66 -8.24 7.06 -18.37
N PRO A 67 -8.69 6.62 -19.56
CA PRO A 67 -9.02 5.22 -19.79
C PRO A 67 -7.86 4.31 -19.34
N LEU A 68 -8.17 3.36 -18.46
CA LEU A 68 -7.22 2.42 -17.89
C LEU A 68 -7.39 1.05 -18.54
N ASP A 69 -6.26 0.36 -18.72
CA ASP A 69 -6.22 -1.04 -19.15
C ASP A 69 -6.28 -1.99 -17.94
N ALA A 70 -5.71 -1.57 -16.79
CA ALA A 70 -5.62 -2.38 -15.59
C ALA A 70 -5.82 -1.58 -14.30
N VAL A 71 -6.38 -2.23 -13.28
CA VAL A 71 -6.46 -1.72 -11.91
C VAL A 71 -5.98 -2.80 -10.94
N VAL A 72 -4.95 -2.48 -10.16
CA VAL A 72 -4.37 -3.41 -9.18
C VAL A 72 -4.69 -2.92 -7.78
N LEU A 73 -5.22 -3.81 -6.95
CA LEU A 73 -5.48 -3.56 -5.52
C LEU A 73 -4.37 -4.24 -4.71
N ALA A 74 -3.75 -3.54 -3.78
CA ALA A 74 -2.74 -4.07 -2.88
C ALA A 74 -3.15 -3.85 -1.42
N TYR A 75 -3.16 -4.91 -0.63
CA TYR A 75 -3.61 -4.85 0.75
C TYR A 75 -3.02 -5.98 1.60
N HIS A 76 -2.98 -5.75 2.92
CA HIS A 76 -2.72 -6.79 3.89
C HIS A 76 -4.01 -7.47 4.35
N SER A 77 -4.92 -6.66 4.88
CA SER A 77 -6.24 -7.11 5.32
C SER A 77 -7.21 -7.05 4.13
N PRO A 78 -8.00 -8.10 3.86
CA PRO A 78 -9.09 -8.02 2.89
C PRO A 78 -10.11 -6.94 3.26
N ASP A 79 -10.89 -6.55 2.26
CA ASP A 79 -11.96 -5.55 2.39
C ASP A 79 -12.96 -5.90 3.49
N LEU A 80 -13.57 -4.87 4.06
CA LEU A 80 -14.56 -4.93 5.13
C LEU A 80 -15.73 -5.86 4.76
N TYR A 81 -16.18 -5.75 3.52
CA TYR A 81 -17.33 -6.49 3.00
C TYR A 81 -16.88 -7.50 1.97
N HIS A 82 -16.74 -8.74 2.39
CA HIS A 82 -16.32 -9.87 1.53
C HIS A 82 -17.26 -10.11 0.34
N SER A 83 -18.51 -9.67 0.42
CA SER A 83 -19.47 -9.72 -0.69
C SER A 83 -19.24 -8.63 -1.74
N GLU A 84 -18.56 -7.54 -1.37
CA GLU A 84 -18.14 -6.50 -2.31
C GLU A 84 -16.87 -7.00 -2.98
N VAL A 85 -17.01 -7.50 -4.22
CA VAL A 85 -15.86 -7.83 -5.05
C VAL A 85 -15.29 -6.51 -5.59
N ALA A 86 -14.57 -5.77 -4.72
CA ALA A 86 -14.16 -4.39 -4.97
C ALA A 86 -13.46 -4.20 -6.32
N GLY A 87 -12.58 -5.14 -6.71
CA GLY A 87 -11.95 -5.12 -8.03
C GLY A 87 -12.95 -5.11 -9.18
N CYS A 88 -13.98 -5.97 -9.15
CA CYS A 88 -15.02 -6.01 -10.19
C CYS A 88 -15.90 -4.76 -10.19
N TYR A 89 -16.24 -4.24 -9.00
CA TYR A 89 -16.95 -2.96 -8.89
C TYR A 89 -16.15 -1.83 -9.54
N LEU A 90 -14.86 -1.74 -9.22
CA LEU A 90 -13.97 -0.71 -9.74
C LEU A 90 -13.75 -0.84 -11.24
N ALA A 91 -13.61 -2.05 -11.77
CA ALA A 91 -13.52 -2.29 -13.22
C ALA A 91 -14.73 -1.70 -13.97
N GLY A 92 -15.96 -1.90 -13.47
CA GLY A 92 -17.16 -1.33 -14.10
C GLY A 92 -17.32 0.19 -13.91
N ARG A 93 -16.57 0.80 -12.98
CA ARG A 93 -16.72 2.20 -12.57
C ARG A 93 -15.62 3.12 -13.11
N LEU A 94 -14.41 2.59 -13.26
CA LEU A 94 -13.23 3.32 -13.73
C LEU A 94 -13.25 3.46 -15.27
N PRO A 95 -12.74 4.58 -15.82
CA PRO A 95 -12.64 4.76 -17.27
C PRO A 95 -11.83 3.64 -17.92
N GLY A 96 -12.25 3.18 -19.11
CA GLY A 96 -11.56 2.14 -19.87
C GLY A 96 -11.99 0.70 -19.57
N ASN A 97 -12.81 0.49 -18.52
CA ASN A 97 -13.19 -0.85 -18.05
C ASN A 97 -11.97 -1.75 -17.78
N PRO A 98 -11.06 -1.30 -16.88
CA PRO A 98 -9.77 -1.97 -16.67
C PRO A 98 -9.93 -3.38 -16.12
N GLU A 99 -8.98 -4.25 -16.45
CA GLU A 99 -8.90 -5.58 -15.86
C GLU A 99 -8.48 -5.48 -14.37
N PRO A 100 -9.28 -6.02 -13.43
CA PRO A 100 -8.95 -5.97 -12.02
C PRO A 100 -8.02 -7.10 -11.61
N CYS A 101 -7.00 -6.77 -10.82
CA CYS A 101 -6.11 -7.73 -10.16
C CYS A 101 -5.93 -7.35 -8.69
N SER A 102 -5.77 -8.33 -7.81
CA SER A 102 -5.54 -8.10 -6.38
C SER A 102 -4.28 -8.81 -5.91
N VAL A 103 -3.46 -8.09 -5.14
CA VAL A 103 -2.26 -8.58 -4.47
C VAL A 103 -2.47 -8.46 -2.97
N ALA A 104 -2.71 -9.60 -2.33
CA ALA A 104 -2.72 -9.71 -0.87
C ALA A 104 -1.33 -10.14 -0.38
N GLY A 105 -0.78 -9.43 0.61
CA GLY A 105 0.56 -9.73 1.13
C GLY A 105 0.80 -9.21 2.55
N PRO A 106 1.86 -9.67 3.22
CA PRO A 106 2.20 -9.15 4.54
C PRO A 106 2.67 -7.69 4.44
N GLY A 107 2.08 -6.83 5.27
CA GLY A 107 2.47 -5.43 5.47
C GLY A 107 2.84 -4.65 4.19
N PRO A 108 3.94 -3.88 4.19
CA PRO A 108 4.30 -3.01 3.06
C PRO A 108 4.58 -3.76 1.75
N GLY A 109 4.92 -5.06 1.78
CA GLY A 109 5.34 -5.81 0.60
C GLY A 109 4.28 -5.90 -0.50
N ALA A 110 2.99 -5.92 -0.15
CA ALA A 110 1.90 -6.05 -1.12
C ALA A 110 1.95 -4.98 -2.22
N ALA A 111 2.23 -3.73 -1.85
CA ALA A 111 2.30 -2.61 -2.80
C ALA A 111 3.53 -2.70 -3.73
N PHE A 112 4.68 -3.16 -3.21
CA PHE A 112 5.88 -3.37 -4.03
C PHE A 112 5.69 -4.53 -5.01
N THR A 113 5.10 -5.64 -4.56
CA THR A 113 4.73 -6.76 -5.44
C THR A 113 3.75 -6.30 -6.53
N ALA A 114 2.74 -5.49 -6.19
CA ALA A 114 1.78 -4.93 -7.16
C ALA A 114 2.45 -4.02 -8.20
N LEU A 115 3.42 -3.19 -7.80
CA LEU A 115 4.21 -2.40 -8.76
C LEU A 115 5.03 -3.27 -9.70
N ARG A 116 5.59 -4.40 -9.23
CA ARG A 116 6.32 -5.34 -10.11
C ARG A 116 5.41 -5.97 -11.14
N LEU A 117 4.18 -6.30 -10.74
CA LEU A 117 3.16 -6.81 -11.64
C LEU A 117 2.84 -5.77 -12.73
N LEU A 118 2.53 -4.54 -12.35
CA LEU A 118 2.24 -3.46 -13.30
C LEU A 118 3.42 -3.16 -14.23
N ASP A 119 4.65 -3.17 -13.71
CA ASP A 119 5.84 -2.97 -14.51
C ASP A 119 6.06 -4.13 -15.51
N GLY A 120 5.71 -5.36 -15.13
CA GLY A 120 5.62 -6.50 -16.03
C GLY A 120 4.61 -6.28 -17.15
N MET A 121 3.37 -5.91 -16.82
CA MET A 121 2.31 -5.63 -17.79
C MET A 121 2.71 -4.51 -18.78
N CYS A 122 3.31 -3.42 -18.28
CA CYS A 122 3.79 -2.33 -19.13
C CYS A 122 4.88 -2.79 -20.09
N ARG A 123 5.85 -3.61 -19.63
CA ARG A 123 6.92 -4.13 -20.50
C ARG A 123 6.41 -5.10 -21.56
N LEU A 124 5.37 -5.87 -21.24
CA LEU A 124 4.72 -6.78 -22.17
C LEU A 124 3.76 -6.07 -23.14
N GLY A 125 3.47 -4.78 -22.90
CA GLY A 125 2.50 -4.01 -23.69
C GLY A 125 1.04 -4.33 -23.35
N GLU A 126 0.79 -5.02 -22.24
CA GLU A 126 -0.55 -5.40 -21.77
C GLU A 126 -1.27 -4.25 -21.05
N ALA A 127 -0.51 -3.27 -20.53
CA ALA A 127 -1.06 -2.05 -19.95
C ALA A 127 -0.27 -0.83 -20.41
N SER A 128 -0.93 0.09 -21.11
CA SER A 128 -0.40 1.41 -21.43
C SER A 128 -0.72 2.42 -20.34
N SER A 129 -1.89 2.29 -19.70
CA SER A 129 -2.30 3.06 -18.53
C SER A 129 -2.94 2.17 -17.47
N ALA A 130 -2.56 2.36 -16.21
CA ALA A 130 -3.05 1.56 -15.10
C ALA A 130 -3.16 2.38 -13.81
N ALA A 131 -3.90 1.84 -12.85
CA ALA A 131 -3.96 2.36 -11.49
C ALA A 131 -3.52 1.29 -10.47
N LEU A 132 -2.80 1.70 -9.43
CA LEU A 132 -2.56 0.90 -8.24
C LEU A 132 -3.23 1.57 -7.04
N LEU A 133 -4.14 0.85 -6.42
CA LEU A 133 -4.79 1.20 -5.17
C LEU A 133 -4.16 0.42 -4.03
N VAL A 134 -3.61 1.09 -3.03
CA VAL A 134 -3.04 0.47 -1.83
C VAL A 134 -3.92 0.80 -0.64
N PHE A 135 -4.28 -0.19 0.17
CA PHE A 135 -5.19 -0.02 1.30
C PHE A 135 -4.57 -0.47 2.62
N ASP A 136 -4.76 0.35 3.65
CA ASP A 136 -4.67 -0.01 5.05
C ASP A 136 -6.07 0.03 5.65
N GLN A 137 -6.68 -1.14 5.83
CA GLN A 137 -7.90 -1.31 6.62
C GLN A 137 -7.52 -1.99 7.93
N ASN A 138 -7.56 -1.23 9.02
CA ASN A 138 -7.10 -1.68 10.33
C ASN A 138 -8.28 -2.11 11.24
N ALA A 139 -9.50 -2.08 10.73
CA ALA A 139 -10.67 -2.74 11.30
C ALA A 139 -10.87 -4.11 10.64
N VAL A 140 -10.54 -5.18 11.36
CA VAL A 140 -10.62 -6.57 10.86
C VAL A 140 -11.49 -7.44 11.76
N LEU A 141 -12.07 -8.47 11.14
CA LEU A 141 -13.00 -9.43 11.75
C LEU A 141 -12.31 -10.60 12.49
N TRP A 142 -10.99 -10.71 12.41
CA TRP A 142 -10.21 -11.79 13.01
C TRP A 142 -9.10 -11.23 13.91
N ASP A 143 -8.66 -12.03 14.88
CA ASP A 143 -7.43 -11.74 15.62
C ASP A 143 -6.25 -11.93 14.67
N SER A 144 -5.70 -10.83 14.20
CA SER A 144 -4.65 -10.84 13.19
C SER A 144 -3.25 -10.78 13.80
N GLY A 145 -3.10 -10.68 15.13
CA GLY A 145 -1.82 -10.47 15.83
C GLY A 145 -1.12 -9.13 15.51
N HIS A 146 -1.43 -8.54 14.35
CA HIS A 146 -1.04 -7.25 13.78
C HIS A 146 -2.05 -6.90 12.66
N PRO A 147 -2.39 -5.63 12.39
CA PRO A 147 -1.90 -4.41 13.00
C PRO A 147 -2.73 -4.06 14.22
N ALA A 148 -2.23 -3.13 15.02
CA ALA A 148 -3.04 -2.63 16.11
C ALA A 148 -4.22 -1.80 15.57
N THR A 149 -5.42 -2.06 16.10
CA THR A 149 -6.68 -1.41 15.71
C THR A 149 -6.68 0.12 15.88
N HIS A 150 -5.68 0.67 16.57
CA HIS A 150 -5.50 2.11 16.78
C HIS A 150 -4.98 2.87 15.55
N ARG A 151 -4.39 2.20 14.56
CA ARG A 151 -3.96 2.87 13.32
C ARG A 151 -5.20 3.30 12.53
N PRO A 152 -5.23 4.50 11.93
CA PRO A 152 -6.37 4.92 11.10
C PRO A 152 -6.43 4.08 9.82
N ASP A 153 -7.58 4.06 9.15
CA ASP A 153 -7.61 3.50 7.79
C ASP A 153 -6.96 4.51 6.83
N ALA A 154 -6.30 4.02 5.78
CA ALA A 154 -5.64 4.86 4.80
C ALA A 154 -5.65 4.20 3.43
N ALA A 155 -5.62 5.02 2.38
CA ALA A 155 -5.55 4.53 1.01
C ALA A 155 -4.68 5.42 0.13
N VAL A 156 -4.10 4.81 -0.90
CA VAL A 156 -3.27 5.49 -1.89
C VAL A 156 -3.67 5.07 -3.29
N LEU A 157 -3.79 6.03 -4.20
CA LEU A 157 -3.95 5.85 -5.63
C LEU A 157 -2.66 6.29 -6.33
N LEU A 158 -1.99 5.35 -7.00
CA LEU A 158 -0.90 5.62 -7.92
C LEU A 158 -1.42 5.51 -9.35
N ARG A 159 -1.17 6.54 -10.16
CA ARG A 159 -1.36 6.51 -11.61
C ARG A 159 -0.08 6.03 -12.25
N ALA A 160 -0.16 4.93 -12.99
CA ALA A 160 0.97 4.27 -13.61
C ALA A 160 0.74 4.02 -15.10
N GLY A 161 1.82 3.78 -15.85
CA GLY A 161 1.71 3.42 -17.25
C GLY A 161 3.05 3.22 -17.94
N ALA A 162 2.99 2.98 -19.24
CA ALA A 162 4.19 2.86 -20.07
C ALA A 162 4.98 4.17 -20.12
N THR A 163 4.30 5.31 -20.05
CA THR A 163 4.83 6.68 -20.04
C THR A 163 4.34 7.46 -18.83
N GLY A 164 5.10 8.45 -18.38
CA GLY A 164 4.75 9.31 -17.25
C GLY A 164 5.92 10.17 -16.79
N ASP A 165 5.73 10.90 -15.71
CA ASP A 165 6.67 11.93 -15.25
C ASP A 165 7.81 11.36 -14.41
N VAL A 166 7.59 10.22 -13.75
CA VAL A 166 8.57 9.61 -12.84
C VAL A 166 8.80 8.15 -13.23
N ALA A 167 10.01 7.80 -13.60
CA ALA A 167 10.39 6.43 -13.91
C ALA A 167 10.56 5.60 -12.64
N VAL A 168 10.03 4.37 -12.64
CA VAL A 168 10.38 3.33 -11.68
C VAL A 168 11.59 2.59 -12.23
N THR A 169 12.79 2.84 -11.68
CA THR A 169 14.05 2.37 -12.29
C THR A 169 14.64 1.15 -11.59
N GLU A 170 14.46 1.04 -10.27
CA GLU A 170 14.86 -0.14 -9.52
C GLU A 170 13.74 -0.53 -8.57
N LEU A 171 13.34 -1.79 -8.62
CA LEU A 171 12.30 -2.34 -7.76
C LEU A 171 12.76 -3.71 -7.26
N ALA A 172 12.95 -3.82 -5.95
CA ALA A 172 13.55 -5.00 -5.33
C ALA A 172 12.75 -5.44 -4.10
N GLU A 173 12.64 -6.76 -3.95
CA GLU A 173 12.13 -7.43 -2.76
C GLU A 173 13.15 -8.50 -2.40
N VAL A 174 13.76 -8.35 -1.22
CA VAL A 174 14.82 -9.23 -0.73
C VAL A 174 14.34 -9.87 0.56
N ARG A 175 14.15 -11.18 0.53
CA ARG A 175 13.91 -11.95 1.75
C ARG A 175 15.23 -12.09 2.50
N LEU A 176 15.25 -11.59 3.73
CA LEU A 176 16.39 -11.63 4.62
C LEU A 176 16.22 -12.84 5.54
N ASP A 177 17.24 -13.71 5.54
CA ASP A 177 17.31 -14.82 6.49
C ASP A 177 17.71 -14.27 7.86
N GLU A 178 16.96 -14.63 8.90
CA GLU A 178 17.26 -14.26 10.29
C GLU A 178 18.62 -14.80 10.76
N SER A 179 19.12 -15.87 10.13
CA SER A 179 20.40 -16.52 10.44
C SER A 179 21.57 -16.03 9.59
N GLY A 180 21.32 -15.20 8.58
CA GLY A 180 22.32 -14.73 7.62
C GLY A 180 22.98 -13.40 8.01
N PRO A 181 24.08 -13.01 7.35
CA PRO A 181 24.70 -11.69 7.57
C PRO A 181 23.83 -10.54 7.04
N HIS A 182 22.84 -10.83 6.18
CA HIS A 182 22.02 -9.83 5.50
C HIS A 182 20.94 -9.25 6.42
N THR A 183 21.21 -8.06 6.96
CA THR A 183 20.25 -7.29 7.77
C THR A 183 19.54 -6.24 6.90
N PRO A 184 18.38 -5.69 7.33
CA PRO A 184 17.73 -4.58 6.63
C PRO A 184 18.66 -3.37 6.46
N THR A 185 19.55 -3.16 7.44
CA THR A 185 20.57 -2.12 7.41
C THR A 185 21.59 -2.34 6.29
N LEU A 186 22.07 -3.58 6.09
CA LEU A 186 22.98 -3.89 4.99
C LEU A 186 22.28 -3.82 3.63
N ALA A 187 21.03 -4.30 3.53
CA ALA A 187 20.26 -4.18 2.31
C ALA A 187 20.07 -2.71 1.89
N LEU A 188 19.77 -1.82 2.85
CA LEU A 188 19.74 -0.37 2.60
C LEU A 188 21.12 0.18 2.22
N ALA A 189 22.18 -0.24 2.91
CA ALA A 189 23.55 0.19 2.61
C ALA A 189 23.96 -0.13 1.17
N ASP A 190 23.61 -1.31 0.67
CA ASP A 190 23.90 -1.73 -0.70
C ASP A 190 23.18 -0.86 -1.74
N VAL A 191 21.94 -0.44 -1.46
CA VAL A 191 21.22 0.50 -2.34
C VAL A 191 21.86 1.89 -2.28
N LEU A 192 22.19 2.38 -1.08
CA LEU A 192 22.82 3.69 -0.89
C LEU A 192 24.23 3.77 -1.48
N TYR A 193 24.95 2.66 -1.54
CA TYR A 193 26.25 2.56 -2.20
C TYR A 193 26.12 2.78 -3.71
N ARG A 194 25.07 2.21 -4.33
CA ARG A 194 24.79 2.37 -5.77
C ARG A 194 24.20 3.74 -6.11
N HIS A 195 23.48 4.34 -5.16
CA HIS A 195 22.79 5.64 -5.32
C HIS A 195 23.21 6.63 -4.23
N PRO A 196 24.47 7.11 -4.24
CA PRO A 196 24.98 7.97 -3.19
C PRO A 196 24.22 9.30 -3.16
N GLY A 197 23.68 9.65 -1.99
CA GLY A 197 23.00 10.93 -1.76
C GLY A 197 21.52 10.96 -2.15
N VAL A 198 20.94 9.84 -2.61
CA VAL A 198 19.49 9.76 -2.85
C VAL A 198 18.72 10.02 -1.56
N ARG A 199 17.62 10.78 -1.66
CA ARG A 199 16.68 10.95 -0.54
C ARG A 199 15.96 9.64 -0.29
N VAL A 200 15.91 9.18 0.97
CA VAL A 200 15.25 7.91 1.33
C VAL A 200 14.03 8.19 2.19
N LEU A 201 12.85 7.75 1.72
CA LEU A 201 11.64 7.68 2.53
C LEU A 201 11.54 6.26 3.09
N ALA A 202 11.71 6.12 4.39
CA ALA A 202 11.69 4.84 5.08
C ALA A 202 10.35 4.61 5.79
N GLY A 203 9.73 3.47 5.52
CA GLY A 203 8.57 2.99 6.27
C GLY A 203 8.90 2.69 7.73
N ALA A 204 7.87 2.59 8.57
CA ALA A 204 8.04 2.44 10.01
C ALA A 204 8.80 1.17 10.40
N GLY A 205 8.58 0.07 9.67
CA GLY A 205 9.28 -1.20 9.90
C GLY A 205 10.78 -1.08 9.67
N LEU A 206 11.19 -0.41 8.58
CA LEU A 206 12.60 -0.14 8.32
C LEU A 206 13.19 0.88 9.30
N ALA A 207 12.50 2.00 9.56
CA ALA A 207 12.96 3.05 10.46
C ALA A 207 13.25 2.50 11.87
N GLN A 208 12.40 1.61 12.38
CA GLN A 208 12.62 0.95 13.67
C GLN A 208 13.90 0.09 13.68
N ARG A 209 14.20 -0.63 12.58
CA ARG A 209 15.41 -1.46 12.47
C ARG A 209 16.69 -0.64 12.32
N LEU A 210 16.58 0.57 11.77
CA LEU A 210 17.72 1.49 11.63
C LEU A 210 18.01 2.27 12.90
N ALA A 211 17.09 2.31 13.87
CA ALA A 211 17.27 3.04 15.13
C ALA A 211 18.58 2.62 15.84
N GLY A 212 19.42 3.60 16.18
CA GLY A 212 20.73 3.37 16.79
C GLY A 212 21.85 2.97 15.82
N THR A 213 21.57 2.85 14.52
CA THR A 213 22.59 2.62 13.48
C THR A 213 23.04 3.95 12.85
N PRO A 214 24.22 3.99 12.19
CA PRO A 214 24.67 5.17 11.43
C PRO A 214 23.73 5.57 10.28
N TYR A 215 22.84 4.66 9.84
CA TYR A 215 21.90 4.90 8.75
C TYR A 215 20.59 5.56 9.20
N ALA A 216 20.32 5.67 10.50
CA ALA A 216 19.12 6.35 11.00
C ALA A 216 19.02 7.81 10.52
N SER A 217 20.15 8.51 10.41
CA SER A 217 20.20 9.90 9.91
C SER A 217 20.18 10.01 8.38
N ARG A 218 20.23 8.87 7.67
CA ARG A 218 20.23 8.79 6.20
C ARG A 218 18.84 8.61 5.62
N VAL A 219 17.81 8.46 6.46
CA VAL A 219 16.44 8.21 6.05
C VAL A 219 15.49 9.23 6.68
N GLU A 220 14.40 9.51 5.97
CA GLU A 220 13.25 10.23 6.48
C GLU A 220 12.16 9.21 6.81
N ALA A 221 11.86 9.06 8.10
CA ALA A 221 10.79 8.17 8.53
C ALA A 221 9.42 8.73 8.13
N VAL A 222 8.62 7.93 7.44
CA VAL A 222 7.23 8.26 7.11
C VAL A 222 6.28 7.86 8.24
N PRO A 223 5.02 8.32 8.27
CA PRO A 223 4.03 7.91 9.25
C PRO A 223 3.86 6.40 9.30
N ASP A 224 3.52 5.90 10.49
CA ASP A 224 3.22 4.48 10.72
C ASP A 224 1.83 4.11 10.16
N LEU A 225 1.76 4.11 8.83
CA LEU A 225 0.68 3.52 8.04
C LEU A 225 1.30 2.29 7.37
N TRP A 226 0.70 1.12 7.56
CA TRP A 226 1.38 -0.15 7.37
C TRP A 226 1.76 -0.41 5.90
N CYS A 227 0.77 -0.61 5.03
CA CYS A 227 0.97 -0.80 3.60
C CYS A 227 1.14 0.53 2.88
N THR A 228 0.49 1.60 3.38
CA THR A 228 0.40 2.90 2.71
C THR A 228 1.49 3.90 3.11
N GLY A 229 2.31 3.61 4.13
CA GLY A 229 3.23 4.58 4.77
C GLY A 229 4.22 5.25 3.82
N VAL A 230 5.04 4.47 3.11
CA VAL A 230 6.03 5.04 2.17
C VAL A 230 5.38 5.79 1.02
N TRP A 231 4.18 5.36 0.61
CA TRP A 231 3.40 5.98 -0.46
C TRP A 231 2.74 7.30 0.00
N ALA A 232 2.30 7.37 1.25
CA ALA A 232 1.89 8.61 1.90
C ALA A 232 3.06 9.60 2.06
N GLY A 233 4.27 9.08 2.31
CA GLY A 233 5.51 9.84 2.21
C GLY A 233 5.70 10.44 0.81
N LEU A 234 5.63 9.59 -0.22
CA LEU A 234 5.74 9.99 -1.62
C LEU A 234 4.72 11.07 -2.01
N ALA A 235 3.45 10.91 -1.62
CA ALA A 235 2.38 11.85 -1.93
C ALA A 235 2.69 13.29 -1.45
N ARG A 236 3.40 13.44 -0.32
CA ARG A 236 3.77 14.77 0.22
C ARG A 236 4.87 15.47 -0.55
N VAL A 237 5.69 14.71 -1.27
CA VAL A 237 6.81 15.24 -2.05
C VAL A 237 6.53 15.24 -3.56
N TRP A 238 5.32 14.85 -3.95
CA TRP A 238 4.87 14.85 -5.34
C TRP A 238 4.49 16.27 -5.81
N PRO A 239 4.83 16.66 -7.06
CA PRO A 239 5.65 15.94 -8.04
C PRO A 239 7.15 15.93 -7.68
N LEU A 240 7.84 14.84 -8.04
CA LEU A 240 9.27 14.68 -7.74
C LEU A 240 10.13 15.63 -8.58
N ARG A 241 11.09 16.30 -7.91
CA ARG A 241 12.13 17.13 -8.57
C ARG A 241 13.51 16.49 -8.55
N GLU A 242 13.70 15.49 -7.69
CA GLU A 242 14.94 14.76 -7.51
C GLU A 242 14.61 13.27 -7.31
N PRO A 243 15.58 12.36 -7.52
CA PRO A 243 15.38 10.94 -7.25
C PRO A 243 15.04 10.67 -5.79
N VAL A 244 14.08 9.77 -5.56
CA VAL A 244 13.65 9.33 -4.23
C VAL A 244 13.67 7.81 -4.16
N LEU A 245 14.27 7.28 -3.10
CA LEU A 245 14.21 5.87 -2.74
C LEU A 245 13.10 5.66 -1.72
N LEU A 246 12.10 4.85 -2.06
CA LEU A 246 11.15 4.30 -1.09
C LEU A 246 11.71 2.99 -0.58
N ALA A 247 11.73 2.78 0.73
CA ALA A 247 12.16 1.52 1.30
C ALA A 247 11.37 1.18 2.57
N ASP A 248 11.04 -0.09 2.74
CA ASP A 248 10.44 -0.57 3.98
C ASP A 248 10.90 -2.00 4.30
N PHE A 249 10.64 -2.43 5.53
CA PHE A 249 10.94 -3.76 6.01
C PHE A 249 9.69 -4.35 6.65
N GLU A 250 9.27 -5.49 6.12
CA GLU A 250 8.16 -6.28 6.63
C GLU A 250 8.73 -7.35 7.59
N PRO A 251 8.45 -7.25 8.91
CA PRO A 251 9.11 -8.09 9.90
C PRO A 251 8.59 -9.53 9.98
N ALA A 252 7.33 -9.82 9.66
CA ALA A 252 6.74 -11.16 9.83
C ALA A 252 7.26 -12.17 8.79
N GLY A 253 7.51 -11.70 7.57
CA GLY A 253 8.09 -12.45 6.45
C GLY A 253 9.57 -12.14 6.23
N GLY A 254 10.16 -11.23 7.00
CA GLY A 254 11.58 -10.86 6.93
C GLY A 254 11.97 -10.24 5.59
N THR A 255 11.10 -9.44 4.97
CA THR A 255 11.30 -8.96 3.61
C THR A 255 11.64 -7.47 3.58
N PHE A 256 12.78 -7.12 2.98
CA PHE A 256 13.16 -5.75 2.65
C PHE A 256 12.65 -5.42 1.25
N CYS A 257 11.88 -4.33 1.13
CA CYS A 257 11.34 -3.85 -0.14
C CYS A 257 11.94 -2.47 -0.45
N SER A 258 12.30 -2.23 -1.71
CA SER A 258 12.76 -0.92 -2.15
C SER A 258 12.34 -0.57 -3.57
N CYS A 259 12.13 0.71 -3.82
CA CYS A 259 11.74 1.26 -5.10
C CYS A 259 12.44 2.61 -5.33
N LEU A 260 13.28 2.69 -6.35
CA LEU A 260 13.91 3.94 -6.79
C LEU A 260 13.04 4.61 -7.84
N LEU A 261 12.65 5.85 -7.54
CA LEU A 261 11.87 6.72 -8.40
C LEU A 261 12.76 7.85 -8.92
N VAL A 262 12.78 8.03 -10.24
CA VAL A 262 13.61 9.05 -10.90
C VAL A 262 12.71 9.95 -11.75
N PRO A 263 12.62 11.26 -11.47
CA PRO A 263 11.87 12.17 -12.32
C PRO A 263 12.46 12.21 -13.74
N GLY A 264 11.59 12.26 -14.74
CA GLY A 264 11.98 12.52 -16.13
C GLY A 264 12.73 13.85 -16.22
N ARG A 265 13.79 13.89 -17.03
CA ARG A 265 14.44 15.17 -17.31
C ARG A 265 13.49 16.01 -18.16
N GLU A 266 13.13 17.20 -17.70
CA GLU A 266 12.52 18.21 -18.56
C GLU A 266 13.46 18.39 -19.78
N HIS A 267 12.93 18.13 -20.97
CA HIS A 267 13.63 18.33 -22.24
C HIS A 267 13.53 19.80 -22.68
#